data_AF-A0A1V8M217-F1
#
_entry.id   AF-A0A1V8M217-F1
#
_cell.length_a   1.000
_cell.length_b   1.000
_cell.length_c   1.000
_cell.angle_alpha   90.00
_cell.angle_beta   90.00
_cell.angle_gamma   90.00
#
_symmetry.space_group_name_H-M   'P 1'
#
loop_
_entity.id
_entity.type
_entity.pdbx_description
1 polymer ?
#
loop_
_entity_poly.entity_id
_entity_poly.type
_entity_poly.pdbx_seq_one_letter_code
_entity_poly.pdbx_strand_id
1 'polypeptide(L)'
;MVQFKRNSYYQAFCGQTEFSLDLPCDSTELVYFRKRIGKGGVEKIFQVSVGLHGNKALEEMVNIDTTVQEKNITYPTDAKLAIKIINRLTFCVFKSLGE
;
A
#
# COMPACT_ATOMS: atom_id res chain seq x y z
N MET A 1 -17.92 -12.94 -0.52
CA MET A 1 -18.00 -13.95 -1.60
C MET A 1 -19.36 -13.96 -2.31
N VAL A 2 -20.49 -13.96 -1.59
CA VAL A 2 -21.84 -13.97 -2.21
C VAL A 2 -22.08 -12.81 -3.20
N GLN A 3 -21.51 -11.63 -2.91
CA GLN A 3 -21.66 -10.45 -3.76
C GLN A 3 -20.97 -10.58 -5.13
N PHE A 4 -19.84 -11.30 -5.20
CA PHE A 4 -19.12 -11.54 -6.47
C PHE A 4 -19.93 -12.46 -7.39
N LYS A 5 -20.50 -13.53 -6.82
CA LYS A 5 -21.34 -14.49 -7.53
C LYS A 5 -22.60 -13.86 -8.14
N ARG A 6 -23.20 -12.86 -7.47
CA ARG A 6 -24.48 -12.27 -7.89
C ARG A 6 -24.33 -11.07 -8.82
N ASN A 7 -23.16 -10.45 -8.88
CA ASN A 7 -22.98 -9.18 -9.56
C ASN A 7 -22.00 -9.29 -10.73
N SER A 8 -22.52 -9.21 -11.95
CA SER A 8 -21.72 -9.24 -13.17
C SER A 8 -20.71 -8.10 -13.26
N TYR A 9 -21.00 -6.93 -12.67
CA TYR A 9 -20.07 -5.80 -12.69
C TYR A 9 -18.79 -6.09 -11.90
N TYR A 10 -18.89 -6.79 -10.77
CA TYR A 10 -17.70 -7.17 -10.00
C TYR A 10 -16.84 -8.20 -10.73
N GLN A 11 -17.47 -9.11 -11.49
CA GLN A 11 -16.74 -10.10 -12.27
C GLN A 11 -16.00 -9.44 -13.44
N ALA A 12 -16.67 -8.53 -14.16
CA ALA A 12 -16.05 -7.74 -15.23
C ALA A 12 -14.89 -6.88 -14.70
N PHE A 13 -15.04 -6.26 -13.53
CA PHE A 13 -13.95 -5.50 -12.90
C PHE A 13 -12.73 -6.37 -12.56
N CYS A 14 -12.96 -7.60 -12.12
CA CYS A 14 -11.88 -8.58 -11.90
C CYS A 14 -11.33 -9.21 -13.20
N GLY A 15 -11.73 -8.71 -14.37
CA GLY A 15 -11.22 -9.14 -15.67
C GLY A 15 -11.84 -10.42 -16.21
N GLN A 16 -12.98 -10.87 -15.67
CA GLN A 16 -13.72 -12.00 -16.25
C GLN A 16 -14.48 -11.52 -17.50
N THR A 17 -14.34 -12.28 -18.59
CA THR A 17 -15.05 -12.02 -19.85
C THR A 17 -16.43 -12.67 -19.87
N GLU A 18 -16.64 -13.69 -19.05
CA GLU A 18 -17.88 -14.46 -18.95
C GLU A 18 -18.44 -14.42 -17.53
N PHE A 19 -19.76 -14.48 -17.41
CA PHE A 19 -20.43 -14.50 -16.12
C PHE A 19 -20.40 -15.90 -15.52
N SER A 20 -19.71 -16.07 -14.39
CA SER A 20 -19.67 -17.32 -13.64
C SER A 20 -20.40 -17.20 -12.30
N LEU A 21 -21.12 -18.25 -11.94
CA LEU A 21 -21.79 -18.38 -10.65
C LEU A 21 -20.92 -19.09 -9.61
N ASP A 22 -19.65 -19.35 -9.92
CA ASP A 22 -18.74 -19.99 -9.00
C ASP A 22 -18.29 -19.02 -7.90
N LEU A 23 -17.96 -19.59 -6.75
CA LEU A 23 -17.37 -18.80 -5.68
C LEU A 23 -15.94 -18.40 -6.10
N PRO A 24 -15.53 -17.15 -5.84
CA PRO A 24 -14.15 -16.76 -6.07
C PRO A 24 -13.22 -17.57 -5.15
N CYS A 25 -11.93 -17.60 -5.48
CA CYS A 25 -10.84 -18.16 -4.69
C CYS A 25 -11.07 -17.97 -3.17
N ASP A 26 -11.02 -19.07 -2.43
CA ASP A 26 -11.20 -19.03 -0.97
C ASP A 26 -10.07 -18.20 -0.34
N SER A 27 -10.40 -17.35 0.64
CA SER A 27 -9.39 -16.48 1.26
C SER A 27 -8.26 -17.26 1.95
N THR A 28 -8.51 -18.54 2.27
CA THR A 28 -7.51 -19.46 2.83
C THR A 28 -6.61 -20.11 1.79
N GLU A 29 -6.93 -20.07 0.49
CA GLU A 29 -6.08 -20.66 -0.56
C GLU A 29 -4.71 -20.01 -0.61
N LEU A 30 -4.61 -18.69 -0.40
CA LEU A 30 -3.31 -18.01 -0.32
C LEU A 30 -2.49 -18.48 0.89
N VAL A 31 -3.15 -18.85 1.99
CA VAL A 31 -2.49 -19.40 3.18
C VAL A 31 -1.96 -20.80 2.89
N TYR A 32 -2.77 -21.66 2.26
CA TYR A 32 -2.33 -23.00 1.85
C TYR A 32 -1.25 -22.96 0.77
N PHE A 33 -1.34 -22.02 -0.17
CA PHE A 33 -0.32 -21.78 -1.17
C PHE A 33 1.01 -21.43 -0.51
N ARG A 34 1.02 -20.47 0.43
CA ARG A 34 2.22 -20.11 1.21
C ARG A 34 2.82 -21.30 1.97
N LYS A 35 1.97 -22.12 2.59
CA LYS A 35 2.41 -23.35 3.27
C LYS A 35 3.01 -24.37 2.29
N ARG A 36 2.43 -24.52 1.10
CA ARG A 36 2.87 -25.47 0.07
C ARG A 36 4.21 -25.10 -0.57
N ILE A 37 4.43 -23.82 -0.86
CA ILE A 37 5.68 -23.34 -1.45
C ILE A 37 6.82 -23.29 -0.42
N GLY A 38 6.48 -23.11 0.86
CA GLY A 38 7.44 -22.99 1.95
C GLY A 38 8.44 -21.84 1.75
N LYS A 39 9.53 -21.85 2.53
CA LYS A 39 10.55 -20.80 2.50
C LYS A 39 11.28 -20.73 1.14
N GLY A 40 11.68 -21.86 0.59
CA GLY A 40 12.42 -21.91 -0.68
C GLY A 40 11.60 -21.44 -1.90
N GLY A 41 10.28 -21.68 -1.92
CA GLY A 41 9.42 -21.18 -2.98
C GLY A 41 9.21 -19.66 -2.90
N VAL A 42 9.07 -19.12 -1.68
CA VAL A 42 8.99 -17.66 -1.47
C VAL A 42 10.28 -16.97 -1.90
N GLU A 43 11.45 -17.54 -1.58
CA GLU A 43 12.75 -17.00 -2.00
C GLU A 43 12.89 -16.90 -3.52
N LYS A 44 12.41 -17.91 -4.27
CA LYS A 44 12.41 -17.88 -5.74
C LYS A 44 11.48 -16.81 -6.32
N ILE A 45 10.27 -16.68 -5.76
CA ILE A 45 9.34 -15.60 -6.17
C ILE A 45 9.99 -14.23 -5.91
N PHE A 46 10.66 -14.08 -4.77
CA PHE A 46 11.37 -12.85 -4.43
C PHE A 46 12.53 -12.58 -5.39
N GLN A 47 13.34 -13.59 -5.73
CA GLN A 47 14.41 -13.45 -6.72
C GLN A 47 13.89 -12.96 -8.08
N VAL A 48 12.74 -13.47 -8.54
CA VAL A 48 12.10 -12.99 -9.78
C VAL A 48 11.69 -11.53 -9.67
N SER A 49 11.09 -11.12 -8.53
CA SER A 49 10.74 -9.71 -8.31
C SER A 49 11.97 -8.78 -8.27
N VAL A 50 13.08 -9.22 -7.68
CA VAL A 50 14.33 -8.44 -7.65
C VAL A 50 14.95 -8.35 -9.04
N GLY A 51 14.92 -9.44 -9.81
CA GLY A 51 15.39 -9.46 -11.20
C GLY A 51 14.60 -8.53 -12.12
N LEU A 52 13.30 -8.36 -11.85
CA LEU A 52 12.43 -7.39 -12.53
C LEU A 52 12.79 -5.92 -12.25
N HIS A 53 13.60 -5.61 -11.23
CA HIS A 53 14.03 -4.25 -10.87
C HIS A 53 15.52 -3.99 -11.19
N GLY A 54 16.14 -4.83 -12.02
CA GLY A 54 17.53 -4.63 -12.47
C GLY A 54 17.67 -3.51 -13.52
N ASN A 55 18.88 -3.35 -14.08
CA ASN A 55 19.16 -2.33 -15.10
C ASN A 55 18.27 -2.41 -16.37
N LYS A 56 17.59 -3.53 -16.60
CA LYS A 56 16.61 -3.72 -17.69
C LYS A 56 15.20 -3.19 -17.38
N ALA A 57 14.96 -2.80 -16.13
CA ALA A 57 13.71 -2.20 -15.65
C ALA A 57 13.73 -0.67 -15.68
N LEU A 58 14.90 -0.09 -16.00
CA LEU A 58 15.04 1.34 -16.24
C LEU A 58 14.37 1.65 -17.58
N GLU A 59 13.09 1.98 -17.55
CA GLU A 59 12.45 2.66 -18.66
C GLU A 59 13.05 4.08 -18.77
N GLU A 60 13.41 4.50 -19.99
CA GLU A 60 13.96 5.84 -20.26
C GLU A 60 13.00 6.97 -19.86
N MET A 61 11.70 6.66 -19.83
CA MET A 61 10.63 7.55 -19.42
C MET A 61 9.89 6.95 -18.22
N VAL A 62 10.17 7.47 -17.02
CA VAL A 62 9.44 7.10 -15.81
C VAL A 62 8.05 7.73 -15.88
N ASN A 63 7.04 6.94 -16.23
CA ASN A 63 5.66 7.40 -16.21
C ASN A 63 5.17 7.39 -14.76
N ILE A 64 5.42 8.48 -14.04
CA ILE A 64 4.99 8.65 -12.65
C ILE A 64 3.47 8.82 -12.67
N ASP A 65 2.74 7.77 -12.29
CA ASP A 65 1.32 7.88 -12.01
C ASP A 65 1.12 8.73 -10.75
N THR A 66 0.88 10.03 -10.93
CA THR A 66 0.62 10.98 -9.84
C THR A 66 -0.82 10.91 -9.32
N THR A 67 -1.64 9.94 -9.78
CA THR A 67 -2.97 9.71 -9.21
C THR A 67 -2.94 8.99 -7.86
N VAL A 68 -1.75 8.74 -7.31
CA VAL A 68 -1.57 8.34 -5.92
C VAL A 68 -2.17 9.44 -5.04
N GLN A 69 -3.39 9.19 -4.56
CA GLN A 69 -3.93 9.94 -3.44
C GLN A 69 -2.92 9.84 -2.30
N GLU A 70 -2.52 10.99 -1.75
CA GLU A 70 -1.69 11.03 -0.55
C GLU A 70 -2.36 10.13 0.49
N LYS A 71 -1.70 9.01 0.82
CA LYS A 71 -2.13 8.21 1.93
C LYS A 71 -2.08 9.14 3.14
N ASN A 72 -3.21 9.35 3.81
CA ASN A 72 -3.28 10.17 5.03
C ASN A 72 -2.58 9.45 6.20
N ILE A 73 -1.30 9.10 6.04
CA ILE A 73 -0.35 8.75 7.10
C ILE A 73 0.29 10.06 7.55
N THR A 74 -0.54 10.98 8.04
CA THR A 74 -0.01 12.10 8.79
C THR A 74 0.56 11.51 10.09
N TYR A 75 1.88 11.60 10.25
CA TYR A 75 2.60 11.48 11.52
C TYR A 75 1.76 12.12 12.64
N PRO A 76 1.53 11.48 13.81
CA PRO A 76 0.46 11.85 14.73
C PRO A 76 0.36 13.36 14.91
N THR A 77 -0.79 13.92 14.54
CA THR A 77 -1.06 15.37 14.52
C THR A 77 -0.71 16.04 15.84
N ASP A 78 -0.85 15.31 16.95
CA ASP A 78 -0.46 15.75 18.29
C ASP A 78 1.02 16.08 18.42
N ALA A 79 1.93 15.33 17.80
CA ALA A 79 3.37 15.59 17.90
C ALA A 79 3.73 16.95 17.27
N LYS A 80 3.12 17.28 16.13
CA LYS A 80 3.30 18.60 15.48
C LYS A 80 2.69 19.72 16.33
N LEU A 81 1.53 19.48 16.96
CA LEU A 81 0.89 20.45 17.83
C LEU A 81 1.73 20.73 19.09
N ALA A 82 2.24 19.67 19.74
CA ALA A 82 3.12 19.78 20.90
C ALA A 82 4.39 20.56 20.58
N ILE A 83 5.07 20.26 19.48
CA ILE A 83 6.27 21.00 19.03
C ILE A 83 5.93 22.47 18.76
N LYS A 84 4.77 22.76 18.14
CA LYS A 84 4.33 24.13 17.86
C LYS A 84 4.04 24.91 19.15
N ILE A 85 3.44 24.27 20.16
CA ILE A 85 3.19 24.87 21.47
C ILE A 85 4.52 25.15 22.20
N ILE A 86 5.45 24.18 22.20
CA ILE A 86 6.78 24.34 22.81
C ILE A 86 7.51 25.53 22.18
N ASN A 87 7.60 25.59 20.84
CA ASN A 87 8.27 26.69 20.16
C ASN A 87 7.63 28.06 20.44
N ARG A 88 6.29 28.11 20.56
CA ARG A 88 5.58 29.35 20.91
C ARG A 88 5.86 29.79 22.35
N LEU A 89 5.90 28.85 23.31
CA LEU A 89 6.22 29.15 24.70
C LEU A 89 7.67 29.60 24.86
N THR A 90 8.62 28.93 24.21
CA THR A 90 10.03 29.35 24.21
C THR A 90 10.18 30.75 23.64
N PHE A 91 9.52 31.07 22.52
CA PHE A 91 9.54 32.41 21.94
C PHE A 91 8.97 33.48 22.89
N CYS A 92 7.84 33.19 23.54
CA CYS A 92 7.25 34.12 24.51
C CYS A 92 8.16 34.35 25.72
N VAL A 93 8.75 33.29 26.28
CA VAL A 93 9.67 33.38 27.41
C VAL A 93 10.93 34.16 27.05
N PHE A 94 11.52 33.92 25.87
CA PHE A 94 12.66 34.70 25.40
C PHE A 94 12.31 36.18 25.19
N LYS A 95 11.11 36.49 24.72
CA LYS A 95 10.64 37.87 24.59
C LYS A 95 10.45 38.55 25.95
N SER A 96 10.04 37.81 26.98
CA SER A 96 9.84 38.34 28.33
C SER A 96 11.12 38.45 29.17
N LEU A 97 12.22 37.82 28.76
CA LEU A 97 13.53 37.88 29.43
C LEU A 97 14.52 38.84 28.74
N GLY A 98 14.13 39.43 27.60
CA GLY A 98 14.95 40.31 26.76
C GLY A 98 14.54 41.79 26.81
N GLU A 99 13.78 42.20 27.83
CA GLU A 99 13.57 43.62 28.22
C GLU A 99 14.11 43.83 29.64
#